data_AF-A0A9E4UCR2-F1
#
_entry.id   AF-A0A9E4UCR2-F1
#
_cell.length_a   1.000
_cell.length_b   1.000
_cell.length_c   1.000
_cell.angle_alpha   90.00
_cell.angle_beta   90.00
_cell.angle_gamma   90.00
#
_symmetry.space_group_name_H-M   'P 1'
#
loop_
_entity.id
_entity.type
_entity.pdbx_description
1 polymer ?
#
loop_
_entity_poly.entity_id
_entity_poly.type
_entity_poly.pdbx_seq_one_letter_code
_entity_poly.pdbx_strand_id
1 'polypeptide(L)' 'REILNDSNSMLLPPDDAAAWIGALRTLMFDPGQRGWLAAHAREDASQYSWKARAERALEGLKLDR' A
#
# COMPACT_ATOMS: atom_id res chain seq x y z
N ARG A 1 9.99 -7.56 1.13
CA ARG A 1 9.28 -7.12 -0.11
C ARG A 1 8.67 -5.77 0.20
N GLU A 2 8.86 -4.77 -0.66
CA GLU A 2 8.31 -3.44 -0.46
C GLU A 2 6.79 -3.46 -0.67
N ILE A 3 6.08 -2.72 0.19
CA ILE A 3 4.61 -2.64 0.19
C ILE A 3 4.13 -1.41 -0.59
N LEU A 4 4.83 -0.29 -0.40
CA LEU A 4 4.56 0.95 -1.12
C LEU A 4 5.35 0.96 -2.43
N ASN A 5 4.72 1.44 -3.49
CA ASN A 5 5.29 1.57 -4.83
C ASN A 5 4.59 2.71 -5.60
N ASP A 6 5.07 3.03 -6.79
CA ASP A 6 4.56 4.15 -7.60
C ASP A 6 3.09 3.98 -8.05
N SER A 7 2.55 2.76 -7.97
CA SER A 7 1.14 2.49 -8.31
C SER A 7 0.16 2.65 -7.16
N ASN A 8 0.64 2.56 -5.92
CA ASN A 8 -0.21 2.63 -4.73
C ASN A 8 0.14 3.76 -3.77
N SER A 9 1.18 4.53 -4.07
CA SER A 9 1.68 5.61 -3.23
C SER A 9 2.39 6.69 -4.04
N MET A 10 2.60 7.85 -3.41
CA MET A 10 3.58 8.83 -3.87
C MET A 10 4.76 8.78 -2.91
N LEU A 11 5.91 8.32 -3.39
CA LEU A 11 7.15 8.28 -2.61
C LEU A 11 7.86 9.63 -2.72
N LEU A 12 8.20 10.22 -1.58
CA LEU A 12 8.81 11.54 -1.49
C LEU A 12 10.08 11.47 -0.63
N PRO A 13 11.03 12.39 -0.84
CA PRO A 13 12.21 12.48 0.02
C PRO A 13 11.79 12.66 1.49
N PRO A 14 12.49 12.00 2.43
CA PRO A 14 12.36 12.33 3.84
C PRO A 14 12.83 13.77 4.06
N ASP A 15 12.25 14.43 5.06
CA ASP A 15 12.62 15.78 5.51
C ASP A 15 12.45 16.93 4.50
N ASP A 16 11.84 16.70 3.33
CA ASP A 16 11.48 17.75 2.37
C ASP A 16 10.02 18.20 2.52
N ALA A 17 9.76 19.09 3.48
CA ALA A 17 8.41 19.58 3.72
C ALA A 17 7.73 20.20 2.49
N ALA A 18 8.49 20.81 1.56
CA ALA A 18 7.95 21.42 0.37
C ALA A 18 7.42 20.36 -0.61
N ALA A 19 8.16 19.27 -0.81
CA ALA A 19 7.72 18.14 -1.62
C ALA A 19 6.42 17.52 -1.07
N TRP A 20 6.36 17.34 0.26
CA TRP A 20 5.16 16.82 0.95
C TRP A 20 3.95 17.74 0.77
N ILE A 21 4.10 19.05 0.98
CA ILE A 21 3.01 20.03 0.77
C ILE A 21 2.54 20.01 -0.69
N GLY A 22 3.46 19.95 -1.65
CA GLY A 22 3.15 19.88 -3.07
C GLY A 22 2.32 18.66 -3.42
N ALA A 23 2.76 17.47 -2.99
CA ALA A 23 2.04 16.22 -3.26
C ALA A 23 0.63 16.21 -2.66
N LEU A 24 0.49 16.67 -1.41
CA LEU A 24 -0.83 16.77 -0.76
C LEU A 24 -1.76 17.72 -1.52
N ARG A 25 -1.26 18.87 -1.99
CA ARG A 25 -2.04 19.81 -2.82
C ARG A 25 -2.45 19.17 -4.15
N THR A 26 -1.53 18.50 -4.84
CA THR A 26 -1.82 17.79 -6.09
C THR A 26 -2.95 16.78 -5.87
N LEU A 27 -2.83 15.89 -4.88
CA LEU A 27 -3.87 14.90 -4.59
C LEU A 27 -5.20 15.52 -4.17
N MET A 28 -5.17 16.63 -3.44
CA MET A 28 -6.38 17.35 -3.03
C MET A 28 -7.17 17.89 -4.22
N PHE A 29 -6.49 18.34 -5.28
CA PHE A 29 -7.11 18.89 -6.48
C PHE A 29 -7.27 17.88 -7.63
N ASP A 30 -6.63 16.71 -7.55
CA ASP A 30 -6.80 15.61 -8.50
C ASP A 30 -7.53 14.41 -7.83
N PRO A 31 -8.87 14.39 -7.85
CA PRO A 31 -9.63 13.27 -7.32
C PRO A 31 -9.42 11.97 -8.10
N GLY A 32 -9.05 12.05 -9.39
CA GLY A 32 -8.80 10.89 -10.24
C GLY A 32 -7.54 10.15 -9.80
N GLN A 33 -6.43 10.87 -9.68
CA GLN A 33 -5.17 10.32 -9.17
C GLN A 33 -5.34 9.75 -7.76
N ARG A 34 -6.05 10.47 -6.89
CA ARG A 34 -6.32 10.03 -5.51
C ARG A 34 -7.15 8.74 -5.48
N GLY A 35 -8.18 8.63 -6.32
CA GLY A 35 -9.00 7.44 -6.45
C GLY A 35 -8.22 6.24 -6.99
N TRP A 36 -7.38 6.48 -8.00
CA TRP A 36 -6.50 5.46 -8.58
C TRP A 36 -5.53 4.89 -7.54
N LEU A 37 -4.80 5.75 -6.82
CA LEU A 37 -3.89 5.32 -5.75
C LEU A 37 -4.64 4.55 -4.65
N ALA A 38 -5.80 5.03 -4.23
CA ALA A 38 -6.59 4.38 -3.19
C ALA A 38 -7.10 2.99 -3.60
N ALA A 39 -7.47 2.79 -4.87
CA ALA A 39 -7.89 1.50 -5.38
C ALA A 39 -6.74 0.49 -5.35
N HIS A 40 -5.57 0.87 -5.90
CA HIS A 40 -4.39 0.01 -5.94
C HIS A 40 -3.86 -0.30 -4.53
N ALA A 41 -3.83 0.71 -3.64
CA ALA A 41 -3.44 0.49 -2.24
C ALA A 41 -4.34 -0.50 -1.51
N ARG A 42 -5.66 -0.50 -1.79
CA ARG A 42 -6.60 -1.47 -1.19
C ARG A 42 -6.38 -2.88 -1.73
N GLU A 43 -6.17 -3.00 -3.03
CA GLU A 43 -5.86 -4.28 -3.66
C GLU A 43 -4.56 -4.88 -3.09
N ASP A 44 -3.50 -4.08 -3.03
CA ASP A 44 -2.21 -4.48 -2.45
C ASP A 44 -2.28 -4.79 -0.96
N ALA A 45 -3.16 -4.11 -0.21
CA ALA A 45 -3.34 -4.37 1.22
C ALA A 45 -4.11 -5.67 1.51
N SER A 46 -4.94 -6.15 0.57
CA SER A 46 -5.83 -7.30 0.78
C SER A 46 -5.09 -8.58 1.16
N GLN A 47 -3.90 -8.78 0.59
CA GLN A 47 -3.00 -9.89 0.91
C GLN A 47 -2.38 -9.77 2.33
N TYR A 48 -2.38 -8.61 2.97
CA TYR A 48 -1.80 -8.45 4.32
C TYR A 48 -2.83 -8.53 5.44
N SER A 49 -4.03 -9.04 5.15
CA SER A 49 -5.04 -9.32 6.18
C SER A 49 -4.54 -10.34 7.21
N TRP A 50 -5.09 -10.27 8.42
CA TRP A 50 -4.80 -11.27 9.47
C TRP A 50 -5.13 -12.70 9.04
N LYS A 51 -6.21 -12.88 8.28
CA LYS A 51 -6.60 -14.18 7.72
C LYS A 51 -5.54 -14.70 6.75
N ALA A 52 -5.17 -13.90 5.75
CA ALA A 52 -4.13 -14.29 4.78
C ALA A 52 -2.79 -14.55 5.47
N ARG A 53 -2.47 -13.79 6.53
CA ARG A 53 -1.29 -14.04 7.36
C ARG A 53 -1.36 -15.37 8.11
N ALA A 54 -2.50 -15.70 8.71
CA ALA A 54 -2.68 -16.96 9.43
C ALA A 54 -2.60 -18.17 8.47
N GLU A 55 -3.22 -18.07 7.30
CA GLU A 55 -3.15 -19.09 6.24
C GLU A 55 -1.70 -19.35 5.83
N ARG A 56 -0.92 -18.29 5.52
CA ARG A 56 0.52 -18.41 5.22
C ARG A 56 1.34 -18.99 6.37
N ALA A 57 1.02 -18.68 7.61
CA ALA A 57 1.75 -19.22 8.76
C ALA A 57 1.54 -20.73 8.91
N LEU A 58 0.43 -21.25 8.39
CA LEU A 58 0.11 -22.68 8.37
C LEU A 58 0.66 -23.40 7.13
N GLU A 59 1.01 -22.68 6.06
CA GLU A 59 1.67 -23.25 4.88
C GLU A 59 2.97 -23.96 5.30
N GLY A 60 3.07 -25.25 4.96
CA GLY A 60 4.25 -26.08 5.28
C GLY A 60 4.18 -26.83 6.61
N LEU A 61 3.19 -26.55 7.47
CA LEU A 61 2.87 -27.41 8.61
C LEU A 61 2.06 -28.61 8.11
N LYS A 62 2.75 -29.69 7.72
CA LYS A 62 2.10 -30.99 7.54
C LYS A 62 1.61 -31.46 8.92
N LEU A 63 0.30 -31.52 9.09
CA LEU A 63 -0.29 -32.33 10.14
C LEU A 63 -0.21 -33.79 9.65
N ASP A 64 0.93 -34.43 9.88
CA ASP A 64 1.02 -35.89 9.77
C ASP A 64 -0.01 -36.46 10.75
N ARG A 65 -1.08 -37.04 10.19
CA ARG A 65 -2.03 -37.88 10.93
C ARG A 65 -1.70 -39.33 10.68
#